data_AF-A0A954I2H9-F1
#
_entry.id   AF-A0A954I2H9-F1
#
_cell.length_a   1.000
_cell.length_b   1.000
_cell.length_c   1.000
_cell.angle_alpha   90.00
_cell.angle_beta   90.00
_cell.angle_gamma   90.00
#
_symmetry.space_group_name_H-M   'P 1'
#
loop_
_entity.id
_entity.type
_entity.pdbx_description
1 polymer ?
#
loop_
_entity_poly.entity_id
_entity_poly.type
_entity_poly.pdbx_seq_one_letter_code
_entity_poly.pdbx_strand_id
1 'polypeptide(L)'
;ELLAILRAGGVPALGAAFALGELGSREAVPELIKLLNAQTPSDRLWAIYALYEIRAQEALPAIEKALTVEADERVQQELKAAIEHIKTPTAGAQPLTPEELGKILAEAEKAIIPDLPFDRIQASVKAEHFPQLVRIRRLAIDEISDEGHQEFQDWQKVLKSAMRGGAIAR
;
A
#
# COMPACT_ATOMS: atom_id res chain seq x y z
N GLU A 1 4.93 -7.30 18.11
CA GLU A 1 3.97 -8.29 18.65
C GLU A 1 3.36 -9.18 17.55
N LEU A 2 2.85 -8.61 16.46
CA LEU A 2 2.25 -9.39 15.35
C LEU A 2 3.18 -10.46 14.76
N LEU A 3 4.47 -10.16 14.57
CA LEU A 3 5.44 -11.16 14.08
C LEU A 3 5.63 -12.33 15.05
N ALA A 4 5.54 -12.09 16.36
CA ALA A 4 5.62 -13.16 17.36
C ALA A 4 4.36 -14.02 17.35
N ILE A 5 3.19 -13.42 17.17
CA ILE A 5 1.92 -14.14 17.01
C ILE A 5 1.93 -14.99 15.73
N LEU A 6 2.43 -14.44 14.63
CA LEU A 6 2.60 -15.17 13.37
C LEU A 6 3.49 -16.41 13.54
N ARG A 7 4.61 -16.27 14.25
CA ARG A 7 5.54 -17.38 14.55
C ARG A 7 4.95 -18.43 15.49
N ALA A 8 4.07 -18.02 16.41
CA ALA A 8 3.43 -18.93 17.35
C ALA A 8 2.40 -19.85 16.67
N GLY A 9 1.85 -19.44 15.52
CA GLY A 9 0.91 -20.24 14.73
C GLY A 9 -0.50 -20.29 15.33
N GLY A 10 -1.34 -21.17 14.78
CA GLY A 10 -2.74 -21.35 15.18
C GLY A 10 -3.67 -20.24 14.73
N VAL A 11 -4.91 -20.25 15.21
CA VAL A 11 -5.96 -19.28 14.82
C VAL A 11 -5.53 -17.81 14.92
N PRO A 12 -4.77 -17.37 15.96
CA PRO A 12 -4.31 -15.98 16.05
C PRO A 12 -3.31 -15.57 14.95
N ALA A 13 -2.56 -16.53 14.38
CA ALA A 13 -1.59 -16.24 13.32
C ALA A 13 -2.26 -15.77 12.03
N LEU A 14 -3.53 -16.16 11.79
CA LEU A 14 -4.31 -15.69 10.64
C LEU A 14 -4.54 -14.17 10.71
N GLY A 15 -5.00 -13.69 11.87
CA GLY A 15 -5.18 -12.26 12.11
C GLY A 15 -3.86 -11.48 12.08
N ALA A 16 -2.77 -12.11 12.55
CA ALA A 16 -1.45 -11.50 12.47
C ALA A 16 -0.95 -11.40 11.02
N ALA A 17 -1.13 -12.43 10.19
CA ALA A 17 -0.75 -12.40 8.78
C ALA A 17 -1.52 -11.30 8.03
N PHE A 18 -2.84 -11.24 8.22
CA PHE A 18 -3.68 -10.16 7.67
C PHE A 18 -3.15 -8.78 8.06
N ALA A 19 -3.00 -8.51 9.36
CA ALA A 19 -2.55 -7.22 9.85
C ALA A 19 -1.15 -6.84 9.33
N LEU A 20 -0.24 -7.81 9.18
CA LEU A 20 1.09 -7.57 8.63
C LEU A 20 1.06 -7.22 7.14
N GLY A 21 0.13 -7.82 6.39
CA GLY A 21 -0.19 -7.46 5.00
C GLY A 21 -0.62 -6.01 4.87
N GLU A 22 -1.68 -5.63 5.59
CA GLU A 22 -2.26 -4.27 5.59
C GLU A 22 -1.24 -3.19 5.99
N LEU A 23 -0.30 -3.53 6.88
CA LEU A 23 0.74 -2.62 7.35
C LEU A 23 1.94 -2.52 6.38
N GLY A 24 2.00 -3.33 5.32
CA GLY A 24 3.13 -3.38 4.41
C GLY A 24 4.43 -3.81 5.10
N SER A 25 4.34 -4.68 6.12
CA SER A 25 5.48 -5.01 6.99
C SER A 25 6.49 -5.93 6.29
N ARG A 26 7.49 -5.32 5.63
CA ARG A 26 8.56 -6.07 4.94
C ARG A 26 9.37 -7.01 5.84
N GLU A 27 9.49 -6.68 7.12
CA GLU A 27 10.17 -7.55 8.11
C GLU A 27 9.45 -8.89 8.35
N ALA A 28 8.15 -8.99 8.00
CA ALA A 28 7.38 -10.22 8.13
C ALA A 28 7.55 -11.19 6.96
N VAL A 29 8.07 -10.72 5.82
CA VAL A 29 8.16 -11.51 4.58
C VAL A 29 8.86 -12.87 4.76
N PRO A 30 9.99 -12.99 5.49
CA PRO A 30 10.62 -14.29 5.70
C PRO A 30 9.75 -15.30 6.46
N GLU A 31 8.92 -14.84 7.40
CA GLU A 31 8.00 -15.72 8.14
C GLU A 31 6.77 -16.09 7.31
N LEU A 32 6.25 -15.13 6.53
CA LEU A 32 5.14 -15.38 5.60
C LEU A 32 5.54 -16.39 4.50
N ILE A 33 6.77 -16.33 4.00
CA ILE A 33 7.31 -17.32 3.05
C ILE A 33 7.28 -18.74 3.64
N LYS A 34 7.58 -18.91 4.94
CA LYS A 34 7.51 -20.23 5.59
C LYS A 34 6.08 -20.76 5.61
N LEU A 35 5.10 -19.89 5.86
CA LEU A 35 3.69 -20.25 5.94
C LEU A 35 3.08 -20.69 4.60
N LEU A 36 3.73 -20.41 3.45
CA LEU A 36 3.34 -21.00 2.16
C LEU A 36 3.41 -22.54 2.15
N ASN A 37 4.12 -23.15 3.10
CA ASN A 37 4.22 -24.61 3.25
C ASN A 37 3.40 -25.16 4.43
N ALA A 38 2.47 -24.36 5.00
CA ALA A 38 1.63 -24.80 6.09
C ALA A 38 0.69 -25.94 5.66
N GLN A 39 0.38 -26.86 6.58
CA GLN A 39 -0.50 -28.00 6.29
C GLN A 39 -1.94 -27.55 5.98
N THR A 40 -2.43 -26.54 6.70
CA THR A 40 -3.79 -26.02 6.54
C THR A 40 -3.86 -25.09 5.32
N PRO A 41 -4.82 -25.30 4.39
CA PRO A 41 -5.04 -24.36 3.28
C PRO A 41 -5.26 -22.93 3.74
N SER A 42 -6.00 -22.73 4.84
CA SER A 42 -6.25 -21.40 5.42
C SER A 42 -4.96 -20.66 5.76
N ASP A 43 -3.99 -21.33 6.38
CA ASP A 43 -2.72 -20.70 6.77
C ASP A 43 -1.92 -20.25 5.53
N ARG A 44 -1.95 -21.06 4.46
CA ARG A 44 -1.32 -20.74 3.18
C ARG A 44 -2.00 -19.53 2.52
N LEU A 45 -3.33 -19.50 2.50
CA LEU A 45 -4.11 -18.39 1.93
C LEU A 45 -3.80 -17.06 2.60
N TRP A 46 -3.70 -17.03 3.92
CA TRP A 46 -3.36 -15.80 4.65
C TRP A 46 -1.91 -15.36 4.43
N ALA A 47 -0.99 -16.31 4.27
CA ALA A 47 0.38 -16.00 3.88
C ALA A 47 0.44 -15.39 2.46
N ILE A 48 -0.31 -15.96 1.51
CA ILE A 48 -0.42 -15.46 0.14
C ILE A 48 -1.00 -14.04 0.14
N TYR A 49 -2.10 -13.81 0.85
CA TYR A 49 -2.71 -12.50 1.01
C TYR A 49 -1.71 -11.46 1.55
N ALA A 50 -1.02 -11.80 2.64
CA ALA A 50 -0.08 -10.85 3.25
C ALA A 50 1.10 -10.54 2.30
N LEU A 51 1.63 -11.55 1.59
CA LEU A 51 2.71 -11.34 0.61
C LEU A 51 2.24 -10.55 -0.62
N TYR A 52 0.98 -10.74 -1.02
CA TYR A 52 0.29 -9.95 -2.05
C TYR A 52 0.22 -8.49 -1.64
N GLU A 53 -0.33 -8.17 -0.45
CA GLU A 53 -0.49 -6.79 0.03
C GLU A 53 0.86 -6.09 0.26
N ILE A 54 1.86 -6.81 0.78
CA ILE A 54 3.24 -6.29 0.95
C ILE A 54 3.93 -6.06 -0.41
N ARG A 55 3.45 -6.71 -1.48
CA ARG A 55 4.10 -6.80 -2.79
C ARG A 55 5.55 -7.28 -2.69
N ALA A 56 5.73 -8.37 -1.96
CA ALA A 56 7.05 -8.93 -1.65
C ALA A 56 7.69 -9.58 -2.89
N GLN A 57 8.40 -8.79 -3.70
CA GLN A 57 9.18 -9.28 -4.86
C GLN A 57 10.12 -10.42 -4.49
N GLU A 58 10.75 -10.31 -3.33
CA GLU A 58 11.66 -11.32 -2.78
C GLU A 58 10.97 -12.65 -2.46
N ALA A 59 9.63 -12.68 -2.36
CA ALA A 59 8.86 -13.89 -2.14
C ALA A 59 8.49 -14.63 -3.43
N LEU A 60 8.65 -14.02 -4.61
CA LEU A 60 8.27 -14.62 -5.90
C LEU A 60 8.83 -16.04 -6.11
N PRO A 61 10.14 -16.32 -5.88
CA PRO A 61 10.65 -17.67 -6.07
C PRO A 61 9.97 -18.71 -5.16
N ALA A 62 9.58 -18.30 -3.94
CA ALA A 62 8.88 -19.18 -3.00
C ALA A 62 7.41 -19.39 -3.38
N ILE A 63 6.72 -18.35 -3.86
CA ILE A 63 5.34 -18.42 -4.33
C ILE A 63 5.25 -19.27 -5.60
N GLU A 64 6.17 -19.10 -6.54
CA GLU A 64 6.27 -19.94 -7.74
C GLU A 64 6.51 -21.40 -7.39
N LYS A 65 7.43 -21.68 -6.46
CA LYS A 65 7.67 -23.02 -5.97
C LYS A 65 6.42 -23.63 -5.32
N ALA A 66 5.72 -22.87 -4.46
CA ALA A 66 4.49 -23.33 -3.82
C ALA A 66 3.43 -23.72 -4.87
N LEU A 67 3.28 -22.93 -5.94
CA LEU A 67 2.34 -23.22 -7.02
C LEU A 67 2.61 -24.55 -7.72
N THR A 68 3.87 -24.96 -7.85
CA THR A 68 4.22 -26.23 -8.51
C THR A 68 3.83 -27.49 -7.73
N VAL A 69 3.62 -27.37 -6.42
CA VAL A 69 3.33 -28.51 -5.52
C VAL A 69 1.95 -28.41 -4.86
N GLU A 70 1.23 -27.31 -5.05
CA GLU A 70 -0.08 -27.08 -4.45
C GLU A 70 -1.15 -27.96 -5.11
N ALA A 71 -1.95 -28.65 -4.29
CA ALA A 71 -3.03 -29.52 -4.73
C ALA A 71 -4.41 -28.87 -4.59
N ASP A 72 -4.55 -27.89 -3.68
CA ASP A 72 -5.80 -27.16 -3.46
C ASP A 72 -6.00 -26.11 -4.56
N GLU A 73 -7.06 -26.28 -5.37
CA GLU A 73 -7.36 -25.41 -6.50
C GLU A 73 -7.58 -23.94 -6.10
N ARG A 74 -8.17 -23.69 -4.92
CA ARG A 74 -8.37 -22.33 -4.42
C ARG A 74 -7.02 -21.70 -4.09
N VAL A 75 -6.12 -22.44 -3.44
CA VAL A 75 -4.78 -21.93 -3.12
C VAL A 75 -3.97 -21.71 -4.40
N GLN A 76 -4.10 -22.56 -5.42
CA GLN A 76 -3.47 -22.34 -6.73
C GLN A 76 -3.93 -21.04 -7.40
N GLN A 77 -5.22 -20.71 -7.33
CA GLN A 77 -5.76 -19.47 -7.90
C GLN A 77 -5.15 -18.24 -7.21
N GLU A 78 -5.09 -18.26 -5.88
CA GLU A 78 -4.50 -17.17 -5.10
C GLU A 78 -2.98 -17.03 -5.34
N LEU A 79 -2.25 -18.14 -5.45
CA LEU A 79 -0.83 -18.12 -5.81
C LEU A 79 -0.61 -17.49 -7.19
N LYS A 80 -1.44 -17.82 -8.18
CA LYS A 80 -1.37 -17.21 -9.52
C LYS A 80 -1.67 -15.71 -9.47
N ALA A 81 -2.72 -15.32 -8.75
CA ALA A 81 -3.08 -13.91 -8.57
C ALA A 81 -1.96 -13.14 -7.86
N ALA A 82 -1.35 -13.71 -6.82
CA ALA A 82 -0.19 -13.13 -6.15
C ALA A 82 1.04 -13.02 -7.05
N ILE A 83 1.34 -14.04 -7.85
CA ILE A 83 2.43 -13.96 -8.84
C ILE A 83 2.16 -12.84 -9.84
N GLU A 84 0.95 -12.75 -10.39
CA GLU A 84 0.57 -11.69 -11.32
C GLU A 84 0.67 -10.32 -10.66
N HIS A 85 0.09 -10.14 -9.48
CA HIS A 85 0.08 -8.88 -8.73
C HIS A 85 1.45 -8.41 -8.26
N ILE A 86 2.31 -9.35 -7.87
CA ILE A 86 3.68 -9.02 -7.45
C ILE A 86 4.52 -8.77 -8.71
N LYS A 87 4.39 -9.56 -9.78
CA LYS A 87 5.14 -9.31 -11.04
C LYS A 87 4.69 -8.08 -11.79
N THR A 88 3.42 -7.71 -11.68
CA THR A 88 2.92 -6.43 -12.15
C THR A 88 3.37 -5.38 -11.16
N PRO A 89 4.26 -4.47 -11.55
CA PRO A 89 4.55 -3.34 -10.70
C PRO A 89 3.21 -2.67 -10.38
N THR A 90 2.92 -2.38 -9.10
CA THR A 90 2.16 -1.15 -8.85
C THR A 90 2.92 -0.12 -9.62
N ALA A 91 2.25 0.69 -10.42
CA ALA A 91 2.86 1.95 -10.80
C ALA A 91 3.21 2.65 -9.48
N GLY A 92 4.47 2.54 -9.08
CA GLY A 92 5.10 3.47 -8.17
C GLY A 92 5.00 4.77 -8.94
N ALA A 93 3.98 5.52 -8.62
CA ALA A 93 3.65 6.77 -9.24
C ALA A 93 4.95 7.56 -9.38
N GLN A 94 5.46 7.70 -10.62
CA GLN A 94 6.74 8.36 -10.85
C GLN A 94 6.62 9.75 -10.24
N PRO A 95 7.54 10.17 -9.35
CA PRO A 95 7.52 11.50 -8.80
C PRO A 95 7.43 12.49 -9.96
N LEU A 96 6.46 13.38 -9.87
CA LEU A 96 6.32 14.49 -10.79
C LEU A 96 7.66 15.24 -10.82
N THR A 97 8.09 15.61 -12.02
CA THR A 97 9.16 16.60 -12.14
C THR A 97 8.71 17.91 -11.48
N PRO A 98 9.65 18.79 -11.05
CA PRO A 98 9.28 20.07 -10.46
C PRO A 98 8.34 20.91 -11.35
N GLU A 99 8.49 20.82 -12.67
CA GLU A 99 7.62 21.52 -13.63
C GLU A 99 6.20 20.94 -13.65
N GLU A 100 6.06 19.61 -13.71
CA GLU A 100 4.75 18.94 -13.70
C GLU A 100 4.02 19.17 -12.37
N LEU A 101 4.75 19.10 -11.25
CA LEU A 101 4.20 19.41 -9.93
C LEU A 101 3.70 20.85 -9.87
N GLY A 102 4.47 21.81 -10.39
CA GLY A 102 4.08 23.22 -10.44
C GLY A 102 2.81 23.47 -11.26
N LYS A 103 2.68 22.82 -12.43
CA LYS A 103 1.47 22.94 -13.28
C LYS A 103 0.24 22.38 -12.59
N ILE A 104 0.32 21.16 -12.06
CA ILE A 104 -0.80 20.48 -11.41
C ILE A 104 -1.27 21.28 -10.18
N LEU A 105 -0.34 21.77 -9.35
CA LEU A 105 -0.70 22.59 -8.18
C LEU A 105 -1.31 23.94 -8.58
N ALA A 106 -0.84 24.57 -9.65
CA ALA A 106 -1.40 25.83 -10.14
C ALA A 106 -2.79 25.67 -10.79
N GLU A 107 -3.06 24.52 -11.42
CA GLU A 107 -4.38 24.18 -11.94
C GLU A 107 -5.38 23.87 -10.82
N ALA A 108 -4.95 23.10 -9.81
CA ALA A 108 -5.74 22.79 -8.62
C ALA A 108 -6.10 24.02 -7.77
N GLU A 109 -5.34 25.12 -7.87
CA GLU A 109 -5.71 26.41 -7.24
C GLU A 109 -6.85 27.14 -7.97
N LYS A 110 -7.05 26.86 -9.26
CA LYS A 110 -8.01 27.57 -10.12
C LYS A 110 -9.35 26.85 -10.24
N ALA A 111 -9.40 25.55 -9.94
CA ALA A 111 -10.59 24.72 -10.08
C ALA A 111 -10.59 23.54 -9.09
N ILE A 112 -11.79 22.99 -8.81
CA ILE A 112 -11.94 21.71 -8.11
C ILE A 112 -11.67 20.60 -9.12
N ILE A 113 -10.60 19.85 -8.92
CA ILE A 113 -10.18 18.74 -9.78
C ILE A 113 -10.50 17.43 -9.05
N PRO A 114 -11.53 16.67 -9.45
CA PRO A 114 -11.91 15.42 -8.76
C PRO A 114 -10.87 14.29 -8.93
N ASP A 115 -10.05 14.35 -9.99
CA ASP A 115 -9.12 13.26 -10.35
C ASP A 115 -7.64 13.63 -10.14
N LEU A 116 -7.30 14.18 -8.96
CA LEU A 116 -5.90 14.47 -8.66
C LEU A 116 -5.08 13.19 -8.45
N PRO A 117 -3.86 13.08 -9.02
CA PRO A 117 -3.00 11.91 -8.85
C PRO A 117 -2.32 11.94 -7.47
N PHE A 118 -3.07 11.68 -6.41
CA PHE A 118 -2.65 11.81 -5.01
C PHE A 118 -1.39 11.04 -4.66
N ASP A 119 -1.22 9.84 -5.23
CA ASP A 119 -0.05 8.99 -5.09
C ASP A 119 1.22 9.64 -5.68
N ARG A 120 1.12 10.24 -6.87
CA ARG A 120 2.22 10.98 -7.53
C ARG A 120 2.55 12.28 -6.81
N ILE A 121 1.54 12.99 -6.35
CA ILE A 121 1.72 14.20 -5.53
C ILE A 121 2.42 13.82 -4.22
N GLN A 122 1.94 12.79 -3.52
CA GLN A 122 2.54 12.32 -2.26
C GLN A 122 4.02 11.96 -2.39
N ALA A 123 4.40 11.33 -3.51
CA ALA A 123 5.79 10.95 -3.81
C ALA A 123 6.70 12.13 -4.19
N SER A 124 6.13 13.30 -4.52
CA SER A 124 6.86 14.46 -5.06
C SER A 124 6.92 15.66 -4.10
N VAL A 125 5.99 15.74 -3.15
CA VAL A 125 5.85 16.90 -2.26
C VAL A 125 7.01 17.02 -1.26
N LYS A 126 7.55 18.23 -1.18
CA LYS A 126 8.51 18.67 -0.15
C LYS A 126 7.84 19.63 0.85
N ALA A 127 8.48 19.86 2.00
CA ALA A 127 7.97 20.73 3.06
C ALA A 127 7.59 22.15 2.58
N GLU A 128 8.31 22.70 1.61
CA GLU A 128 8.03 24.02 1.01
C GLU A 128 6.65 24.11 0.33
N HIS A 129 6.08 22.98 -0.10
CA HIS A 129 4.76 22.93 -0.75
C HIS A 129 3.60 22.92 0.25
N PHE A 130 3.87 22.76 1.55
CA PHE A 130 2.86 22.56 2.57
C PHE A 130 1.79 23.69 2.63
N PRO A 131 2.16 24.99 2.60
CA PRO A 131 1.15 26.07 2.61
C PRO A 131 0.18 26.02 1.42
N GLN A 132 0.70 25.68 0.23
CA GLN A 132 -0.09 25.56 -0.99
C GLN A 132 -1.05 24.36 -0.94
N LEU A 133 -0.58 23.20 -0.47
CA LEU A 133 -1.39 21.99 -0.33
C LEU A 133 -2.54 22.18 0.68
N VAL A 134 -2.31 22.90 1.79
CA VAL A 134 -3.36 23.25 2.76
C VAL A 134 -4.43 24.13 2.11
N ARG A 135 -4.03 25.07 1.25
CA ARG A 135 -4.95 25.96 0.53
C ARG A 135 -5.81 25.17 -0.46
N ILE A 136 -5.19 24.32 -1.30
CA ILE A 136 -5.90 23.47 -2.28
C ILE A 136 -6.89 22.57 -1.56
N ARG A 137 -6.46 21.88 -0.49
CA ARG A 137 -7.35 21.04 0.31
C ARG A 137 -8.56 21.82 0.85
N ARG A 138 -8.37 23.05 1.34
CA ARG A 138 -9.49 23.86 1.84
C ARG A 138 -10.48 24.23 0.73
N LEU A 139 -10.00 24.45 -0.49
CA LEU A 139 -10.86 24.69 -1.66
C LEU A 139 -11.63 23.43 -2.09
N ALA A 140 -11.06 22.25 -1.86
CA ALA A 140 -11.68 20.97 -2.22
C ALA A 140 -12.68 20.43 -1.17
N ILE A 141 -12.71 20.95 0.06
CA ILE A 141 -13.52 20.41 1.18
C ILE A 141 -15.00 20.86 1.15
N ASP A 142 -15.45 21.64 0.17
CA ASP A 142 -16.80 22.22 0.18
C ASP A 142 -17.97 21.26 -0.14
N GLU A 143 -17.75 19.95 -0.30
CA GLU A 143 -18.85 18.97 -0.37
C GLU A 143 -18.69 17.82 0.64
N ILE A 144 -19.58 17.81 1.64
CA ILE A 144 -19.82 16.65 2.50
C ILE A 144 -20.60 15.62 1.67
N SER A 145 -19.89 14.84 0.88
CA SER A 145 -20.40 13.65 0.18
C SER A 145 -19.54 12.42 0.55
N ASP A 146 -20.03 11.22 0.23
CA ASP A 146 -19.29 9.96 0.45
C ASP A 146 -17.98 9.90 -0.37
N GLU A 147 -17.94 10.59 -1.52
CA GLU A 147 -16.72 10.78 -2.34
C GLU A 147 -15.73 11.75 -1.66
N GLY A 148 -16.25 12.78 -0.98
CA GLY A 148 -15.44 13.70 -0.16
C GLY A 148 -14.69 13.02 0.98
N HIS A 149 -15.13 11.84 1.45
CA HIS A 149 -14.43 11.07 2.47
C HIS A 149 -13.13 10.42 1.96
N GLN A 150 -13.12 9.89 0.75
CA GLN A 150 -11.91 9.26 0.19
C GLN A 150 -10.87 10.33 -0.17
N GLU A 151 -11.30 11.40 -0.84
CA GLU A 151 -10.44 12.56 -1.13
C GLU A 151 -9.85 13.17 0.15
N PHE A 152 -10.66 13.25 1.22
CA PHE A 152 -10.18 13.72 2.52
C PHE A 152 -9.04 12.86 3.07
N GLN A 153 -9.14 11.53 2.97
CA GLN A 153 -8.10 10.61 3.44
C GLN A 153 -6.82 10.72 2.60
N ASP A 154 -6.95 10.85 1.29
CA ASP A 154 -5.80 10.95 0.40
C ASP A 154 -5.07 12.29 0.54
N TRP A 155 -5.81 13.39 0.72
CA TRP A 155 -5.23 14.68 1.11
C TRP A 155 -4.50 14.63 2.45
N GLN A 156 -5.01 13.89 3.44
CA GLN A 156 -4.30 13.72 4.72
C GLN A 156 -2.97 13.01 4.55
N LYS A 157 -2.89 12.01 3.65
CA LYS A 157 -1.63 11.30 3.36
C LYS A 157 -0.62 12.22 2.68
N VAL A 158 -1.05 13.02 1.70
CA VAL A 158 -0.20 14.02 1.02
C VAL A 158 0.37 15.04 2.01
N LEU A 159 -0.46 15.62 2.87
CA LEU A 159 -0.02 16.59 3.87
C LEU A 159 0.97 15.97 4.87
N LYS A 160 0.72 14.73 5.33
CA LYS A 160 1.64 14.00 6.23
C LYS A 160 2.97 13.65 5.57
N SER A 161 3.00 13.44 4.25
CA SER A 161 4.24 13.21 3.49
C SER A 161 5.07 14.50 3.42
N ALA A 162 4.45 15.61 3.05
CA ALA A 162 5.10 16.92 2.99
C ALA A 162 5.69 17.35 4.35
N MET A 163 4.97 17.07 5.45
CA MET A 163 5.44 17.37 6.82
C MET A 163 6.60 16.47 7.29
N ARG A 164 6.72 15.23 6.78
CA ARG A 164 7.81 14.30 7.16
C ARG A 164 9.10 14.56 6.38
N GLY A 165 9.00 15.06 5.14
CA GLY A 165 10.15 15.32 4.26
C GLY A 165 11.00 16.54 4.63
N GLY A 166 10.52 17.40 5.52
CA GLY A 166 11.33 18.40 6.19
C GLY A 166 11.04 18.29 7.67
N ALA A 167 12.07 18.22 8.51
CA ALA A 167 11.91 18.23 9.95
C ALA A 167 11.10 19.46 10.42
N ILE A 168 9.78 19.34 10.48
CA ILE A 168 8.94 20.03 11.45
C ILE A 168 8.75 19.05 12.60
N ALA A 169 9.89 18.61 13.14
CA ALA A 169 9.96 18.09 14.48
C ALA A 169 10.03 19.32 15.40
N ARG A 170 8.89 19.71 15.94
CA ARG A 170 8.81 20.26 17.29
C ARG A 170 7.64 19.62 17.99
#